data_AF-A0AAD5ATQ4-F1
#
_entry.id   AF-A0AAD5ATQ4-F1
#
_cell.length_a   1.000
_cell.length_b   1.000
_cell.length_c   1.000
_cell.angle_alpha   90.00
_cell.angle_beta   90.00
_cell.angle_gamma   90.00
#
_symmetry.space_group_name_H-M   'P 1'
#
loop_
_entity.id
_entity.type
_entity.pdbx_description
1 polymer ?
#
loop_
_entity_poly.entity_id
_entity_poly.type
_entity_poly.pdbx_seq_one_letter_code
_entity_poly.pdbx_strand_id
1 'polypeptide(L)'
;SKRQEVELKVAELKMWRCSLGVTAMDRIRNEFIRGTAYVGCFGDKVREVRLRWFGHVQRRDMGYISRRMLRMEPPGRRKRGRTRSRFMDVVREDMQVVGVKEADVEDRGVWR
;
A
#
# COMPACT_ATOMS: atom_id res chain seq x y z
N SER A 1 -6.64 1.35 3.17
CA SER A 1 -7.78 2.00 2.49
C SER A 1 -7.27 3.20 1.71
N LYS A 2 -7.76 3.49 0.50
CA LYS A 2 -7.27 4.62 -0.34
C LYS A 2 -7.26 5.95 0.42
N ARG A 3 -8.22 6.16 1.32
CA ARG A 3 -8.26 7.32 2.23
C ARG A 3 -7.01 7.41 3.14
N GLN A 4 -6.64 6.30 3.77
CA GLN A 4 -5.48 6.26 4.68
C GLN A 4 -4.18 6.52 3.92
N GLU A 5 -4.05 6.03 2.68
CA GLU A 5 -2.88 6.31 1.84
C GLU A 5 -2.78 7.80 1.49
N VAL A 6 -3.91 8.47 1.22
CA VAL A 6 -3.94 9.92 1.01
C VAL A 6 -3.54 10.66 2.29
N GLU A 7 -4.09 10.28 3.44
CA GLU A 7 -3.75 10.87 4.74
C GLU A 7 -2.25 10.71 5.05
N LEU A 8 -1.67 9.54 4.77
CA LEU A 8 -0.23 9.28 4.93
C LEU A 8 0.63 10.13 3.98
N LYS A 9 0.23 10.27 2.71
CA LYS A 9 0.92 11.15 1.75
C LYS A 9 0.90 12.62 2.19
N VAL A 10 -0.19 13.06 2.82
CA VAL A 10 -0.30 14.42 3.38
C VAL A 10 0.59 14.56 4.62
N ALA A 11 0.60 13.57 5.51
CA ALA A 11 1.46 13.56 6.69
C ALA A 11 2.95 13.58 6.30
N GLU A 12 3.36 12.72 5.37
CA GLU A 12 4.71 12.69 4.78
C GLU A 12 5.13 14.07 4.27
N LEU A 13 4.29 14.68 3.43
CA LEU A 13 4.60 15.99 2.86
C LEU A 13 4.72 17.09 3.93
N LYS A 14 3.87 17.06 4.96
CA LYS A 14 3.97 17.99 6.09
C LYS A 14 5.28 17.79 6.85
N MET A 15 5.67 16.55 7.11
CA MET A 15 6.95 16.24 7.77
C MET A 15 8.13 16.78 6.98
N TRP A 16 8.16 16.58 5.65
CA TRP A 16 9.23 17.08 4.79
C TRP A 16 9.29 18.61 4.73
N ARG A 17 8.13 19.29 4.70
CA ARG A 17 8.11 20.76 4.77
C ARG A 17 8.68 21.26 6.10
N CYS A 18 8.31 20.62 7.21
CA CYS A 18 8.86 20.98 8.52
C CYS A 18 10.37 20.73 8.59
N SER A 19 10.87 19.59 8.13
CA SER A 19 12.30 19.27 8.22
C SER A 19 13.18 20.14 7.31
N LEU A 20 12.66 20.54 6.14
CA LEU A 20 13.36 21.44 5.22
C LEU A 20 13.15 22.93 5.56
N GLY A 21 12.40 23.26 6.61
CA GLY A 21 12.09 24.64 6.98
C GLY A 21 11.22 25.38 5.96
N VAL A 22 10.49 24.67 5.10
CA VAL A 22 9.71 25.25 4.00
C VAL A 22 8.32 25.66 4.49
N THR A 23 8.08 26.96 4.50
CA THR A 23 6.83 27.60 4.89
C THR A 23 5.90 27.81 3.70
N ALA A 24 4.68 28.30 3.94
CA ALA A 24 3.76 28.66 2.87
C ALA A 24 4.23 29.88 2.04
N MET A 25 5.06 30.76 2.62
CA MET A 25 5.57 31.98 1.96
C MET A 25 6.53 31.66 0.83
N ASP A 26 7.26 30.55 0.94
CA ASP A 26 8.23 30.13 -0.06
C ASP A 26 7.58 29.71 -1.39
N ARG A 27 6.26 29.49 -1.41
CA ARG A 27 5.48 29.09 -2.60
C ARG A 27 6.06 27.89 -3.36
N ILE A 28 6.85 27.06 -2.68
CA ILE A 28 7.45 25.85 -3.24
C ILE A 28 6.38 24.79 -3.44
N ARG A 29 6.31 24.25 -4.67
CA ARG A 29 5.38 23.18 -5.03
C ARG A 29 5.77 21.87 -4.34
N ASN A 30 4.77 21.08 -4.00
CA ASN A 30 4.95 19.80 -3.31
C ASN A 30 5.75 18.77 -4.12
N GLU A 31 5.73 18.88 -5.46
CA GLU A 31 6.53 18.05 -6.37
C GLU A 31 8.03 18.25 -6.14
N PHE A 32 8.47 19.51 -5.96
CA PHE A 32 9.87 19.81 -5.64
C PHE A 32 10.28 19.23 -4.29
N ILE A 33 9.43 19.37 -3.26
CA ILE A 33 9.71 18.82 -1.93
C ILE A 33 9.89 17.29 -1.98
N ARG A 34 9.06 16.60 -2.77
CA ARG A 34 9.20 15.15 -2.99
C ARG A 34 10.47 14.79 -3.74
N GLY A 35 10.85 15.58 -4.75
CA GLY A 35 12.11 15.39 -5.48
C GLY A 35 13.35 15.56 -4.60
N THR A 36 13.32 16.51 -3.67
CA THR A 36 14.45 16.78 -2.74
C THR A 36 14.67 15.66 -1.73
N ALA A 37 13.61 14.93 -1.36
CA ALA A 37 13.69 13.94 -0.29
C ALA A 37 14.51 12.68 -0.63
N TYR A 38 14.85 12.43 -1.91
CA TYR A 38 15.48 11.19 -2.41
C TYR A 38 14.83 9.87 -1.93
N VAL A 39 13.63 9.95 -1.36
CA VAL A 39 12.86 8.83 -0.83
C VAL A 39 11.67 8.62 -1.77
N GLY A 40 11.47 7.38 -2.19
CA GLY A 40 10.30 7.00 -3.00
C GLY A 40 9.00 7.37 -2.29
N CYS A 41 7.92 7.64 -3.05
CA CYS A 41 6.67 8.08 -2.45
C CYS A 41 6.21 7.06 -1.40
N PHE A 42 5.74 7.53 -0.23
CA PHE A 42 5.23 6.64 0.82
C PHE A 42 4.17 5.65 0.34
N GLY A 43 3.39 6.01 -0.69
CA GLY A 43 2.45 5.10 -1.34
C GLY A 43 3.08 3.84 -1.90
N ASP A 44 4.28 3.94 -2.47
CA ASP A 44 5.03 2.80 -3.01
C ASP A 44 5.54 1.91 -1.88
N LYS A 45 5.97 2.51 -0.76
CA LYS A 45 6.36 1.74 0.42
C LYS A 45 5.19 0.98 1.05
N VAL A 46 4.02 1.62 1.12
CA VAL A 46 2.78 0.98 1.60
C VAL A 46 2.42 -0.20 0.70
N ARG A 47 2.56 -0.05 -0.62
CA ARG A 47 2.34 -1.12 -1.59
C ARG A 47 3.31 -2.28 -1.37
N GLU A 48 4.60 -2.00 -1.29
CA GLU A 48 5.66 -2.98 -1.04
C GLU A 48 5.37 -3.80 0.22
N VAL A 49 5.08 -3.14 1.34
CA VAL A 49 4.78 -3.82 2.62
C VAL A 49 3.53 -4.70 2.51
N ARG A 50 2.51 -4.26 1.77
CA ARG A 50 1.28 -5.01 1.57
C ARG A 50 1.50 -6.28 0.75
N LEU A 51 2.21 -6.17 -0.38
CA LEU A 51 2.56 -7.30 -1.22
C LEU A 51 3.49 -8.27 -0.48
N ARG A 52 4.45 -7.76 0.30
CA ARG A 52 5.33 -8.58 1.14
C ARG A 52 4.54 -9.37 2.19
N TRP A 53 3.57 -8.74 2.86
CA TRP A 53 2.68 -9.42 3.80
C TRP A 53 1.81 -10.47 3.10
N PHE A 54 1.23 -10.14 1.94
CA PHE A 54 0.44 -11.08 1.15
C PHE A 54 1.26 -12.32 0.78
N GLY A 55 2.45 -12.12 0.22
CA GLY A 55 3.35 -13.22 -0.14
C GLY A 55 3.78 -14.04 1.07
N HIS A 56 4.01 -13.39 2.22
CA HIS A 56 4.24 -14.11 3.48
C HIS A 56 3.08 -15.03 3.84
N VAL A 57 1.84 -14.53 3.80
CA VAL A 57 0.65 -15.31 4.14
C VAL A 57 0.41 -16.44 3.14
N GLN A 58 0.61 -16.20 1.84
CA GLN A 58 0.40 -17.22 0.81
C GLN A 58 1.43 -18.37 0.89
N ARG A 59 2.63 -18.13 1.40
CA ARG A 59 3.64 -19.20 1.61
C ARG A 59 3.43 -20.00 2.90
N ARG A 60 2.50 -19.60 3.78
CA ARG A 60 2.15 -20.39 4.98
C ARG A 60 1.30 -21.61 4.61
N ASP A 61 1.26 -22.61 5.46
CA ASP A 61 0.40 -23.78 5.26
C ASP A 61 -1.10 -23.41 5.08
N MET A 62 -1.86 -24.24 4.37
CA MET A 62 -3.30 -24.04 4.17
C MET A 62 -4.09 -24.07 5.48
N GLY A 63 -3.62 -24.79 6.51
CA GLY A 63 -4.21 -24.78 7.84
C GLY A 63 -4.00 -23.47 8.61
N TYR A 64 -3.11 -22.58 8.13
CA TYR A 64 -2.85 -21.31 8.79
C TYR A 64 -4.07 -20.38 8.70
N ILE A 65 -4.54 -19.92 9.87
CA ILE A 65 -5.77 -19.13 10.00
C ILE A 65 -5.79 -17.94 9.04
N SER A 66 -4.69 -17.18 8.96
CA SER A 66 -4.63 -16.00 8.08
C SER A 66 -4.73 -16.36 6.61
N ARG A 67 -4.17 -17.52 6.17
CA ARG A 67 -4.27 -18.00 4.78
C ARG A 67 -5.72 -18.41 4.46
N ARG A 68 -6.37 -19.11 5.39
CA ARG A 68 -7.79 -19.47 5.28
C ARG A 68 -8.70 -18.23 5.27
N MET A 69 -8.45 -17.25 6.14
CA MET A 69 -9.20 -15.99 6.18
C MET A 69 -9.03 -15.17 4.91
N LEU A 70 -7.82 -15.14 4.35
CA LEU A 70 -7.52 -14.41 3.12
C LEU A 70 -8.31 -14.93 1.91
N ARG A 71 -8.53 -16.24 1.84
CA ARG A 71 -9.34 -16.91 0.81
C ARG A 71 -10.84 -16.86 1.07
N MET A 72 -11.24 -16.48 2.29
CA MET A 72 -12.65 -16.46 2.66
C MET A 72 -13.33 -15.23 2.06
N GLU A 73 -14.33 -15.46 1.21
CA GLU A 73 -15.23 -14.42 0.76
C GLU A 73 -16.52 -14.43 1.59
N PRO A 74 -16.71 -13.48 2.51
CA PRO A 74 -17.96 -13.40 3.25
C PRO A 74 -19.14 -13.13 2.31
N PRO A 75 -20.23 -13.92 2.40
CA PRO A 75 -21.42 -13.74 1.59
C PRO A 75 -22.18 -12.46 2.00
N GLY A 76 -22.96 -11.92 1.06
CA GLY A 76 -23.85 -10.78 1.28
C GLY A 76 -23.29 -9.41 0.89
N ARG A 77 -24.18 -8.42 0.86
CA ARG A 77 -23.86 -7.04 0.51
C ARG A 77 -23.18 -6.33 1.67
N ARG A 78 -22.14 -5.54 1.39
CA ARG A 78 -21.48 -4.75 2.43
C ARG A 78 -22.40 -3.66 2.95
N LYS A 79 -22.39 -3.47 4.27
CA LYS A 79 -23.09 -2.38 4.95
C LYS A 79 -22.58 -1.02 4.44
N ARG A 80 -23.51 -0.07 4.34
CA ARG A 80 -23.21 1.33 4.02
C ARG A 80 -22.22 1.90 5.05
N GLY A 81 -21.26 2.70 4.59
CA GLY A 81 -20.21 3.29 5.43
C GLY A 81 -18.90 2.49 5.50
N ARG A 82 -18.91 1.19 5.19
CA ARG A 82 -17.67 0.41 5.05
C ARG A 82 -16.99 0.74 3.72
N THR A 83 -15.65 0.77 3.71
CA THR A 83 -14.88 1.00 2.48
C THR A 83 -15.31 0.01 1.39
N ARG A 84 -15.47 0.52 0.16
CA ARG A 84 -15.91 -0.29 -0.98
C ARG A 84 -14.96 -1.47 -1.25
N SER A 85 -13.66 -1.21 -1.31
CA SER A 85 -12.62 -2.21 -1.61
C SER A 85 -12.35 -3.16 -0.43
N ARG A 86 -12.18 -4.45 -0.72
CA ARG A 86 -11.61 -5.47 0.18
C ARG A 86 -10.09 -5.39 0.16
N PHE A 87 -9.44 -6.02 1.13
CA PHE A 87 -7.98 -6.15 1.13
C PHE A 87 -7.48 -6.79 -0.17
N MET A 88 -8.09 -7.91 -0.58
CA MET A 88 -7.74 -8.61 -1.83
C MET A 88 -7.93 -7.76 -3.08
N ASP A 89 -8.95 -6.90 -3.13
CA ASP A 89 -9.15 -5.99 -4.26
C ASP A 89 -7.96 -5.04 -4.40
N VAL A 90 -7.45 -4.51 -3.27
CA VAL A 90 -6.31 -3.59 -3.32
C VAL A 90 -5.00 -4.34 -3.60
N VAL A 91 -4.83 -5.55 -3.06
CA VAL A 91 -3.67 -6.39 -3.42
C VAL A 91 -3.64 -6.67 -4.93
N ARG A 92 -4.79 -6.94 -5.55
CA ARG A 92 -4.87 -7.19 -6.99
C ARG A 92 -4.55 -5.93 -7.81
N GLU A 93 -5.03 -4.76 -7.37
CA GLU A 93 -4.63 -3.46 -7.95
C GLU A 93 -3.11 -3.24 -7.82
N ASP A 94 -2.55 -3.51 -6.65
CA ASP A 94 -1.12 -3.36 -6.35
C ASP A 94 -0.24 -4.31 -7.19
N MET A 95 -0.68 -5.55 -7.36
CA MET A 95 -0.03 -6.53 -8.25
C MET A 95 -0.01 -6.06 -9.70
N GLN A 96 -1.11 -5.47 -10.19
CA GLN A 96 -1.17 -4.91 -11.56
C GLN A 96 -0.19 -3.74 -11.74
N VAL A 97 -0.05 -2.88 -10.74
CA VAL A 97 0.88 -1.74 -10.78
C VAL A 97 2.34 -2.20 -10.82
N VAL A 98 2.68 -3.26 -10.07
CA VAL A 98 4.06 -3.79 -10.00
C VAL A 98 4.36 -4.78 -11.13
N GLY A 99 3.33 -5.41 -11.71
CA GLY A 99 3.47 -6.40 -12.79
C GLY A 99 3.73 -7.82 -12.30
N VAL A 100 3.34 -8.16 -11.06
CA VAL A 100 3.53 -9.49 -10.46
C VAL A 100 2.21 -10.28 -10.41
N LYS A 101 2.28 -11.62 -10.46
CA LYS A 101 1.12 -12.52 -10.40
C LYS A 101 1.15 -13.38 -9.15
N GLU A 102 -0.01 -13.82 -8.66
CA GLU A 102 -0.08 -14.68 -7.47
C GLU A 102 0.77 -15.98 -7.58
N ALA A 103 0.99 -16.48 -8.79
CA ALA A 103 1.87 -17.63 -9.04
C ALA A 103 3.34 -17.35 -8.71
N ASP A 104 3.77 -16.10 -8.79
CA ASP A 104 5.14 -15.66 -8.55
C ASP A 104 5.47 -15.57 -7.06
N VAL A 105 4.48 -15.79 -6.18
CA VAL A 105 4.66 -15.68 -4.72
C VAL A 105 5.71 -16.64 -4.17
N GLU A 106 5.92 -17.80 -4.78
CA GLU A 106 6.98 -18.73 -4.34
C GLU A 106 8.38 -18.20 -4.69
N ASP A 107 8.50 -17.42 -5.77
CA ASP A 107 9.75 -16.77 -6.17
C ASP A 107 9.95 -15.46 -5.40
N ARG A 108 10.77 -15.54 -4.35
CA ARG A 108 11.10 -14.36 -3.52
C ARG A 108 11.86 -13.27 -4.27
N GLY A 109 12.53 -13.59 -5.37
CA GLY A 109 13.27 -12.63 -6.19
C GLY A 109 12.32 -11.78 -7.04
N VAL A 110 11.30 -12.42 -7.63
CA VAL A 110 10.25 -11.74 -8.41
C VAL A 110 9.27 -11.00 -7.50
N TRP A 111 9.04 -11.50 -6.28
CA TRP A 111 8.09 -10.93 -5.32
C TRP A 111 8.63 -9.77 -4.45
N ARG A 112 9.81 -9.22 -4.78
CA ARG A 112 10.49 -8.20 -3.95
C ARG A 112 10.26 -6.78 -4.44
#